data_AF-I2K4Q9-F1
#
_entry.id   AF-I2K4Q9-F1
#
_cell.length_a   1.000
_cell.length_b   1.000
_cell.length_c   1.000
_cell.angle_alpha   90.00
_cell.angle_beta   90.00
_cell.angle_gamma   90.00
#
_symmetry.space_group_name_H-M   'P 1'
#
loop_
_entity.id
_entity.type
_entity.pdbx_description
1 polymer ?
#
loop_
_entity_poly.entity_id
_entity_poly.type
_entity_poly.pdbx_seq_one_letter_code
_entity_poly.pdbx_strand_id
1 'polypeptide(L)'
;MIEYKGDEHKRFQHLIKHLFKTLNITDYHIYQGKDIERLQVFIRVDHLPLEEADAQLQKLSNTLKEKITKKWKCLPSLALPEAYNIVTLPYNRL
;
A
#
# COMPACT_ATOMS: atom_id res chain seq x y z
N MET A 1 -4.52 2.46 -0.54
CA MET A 1 -3.21 2.46 -1.24
C MET A 1 -2.09 2.28 -0.23
N ILE A 2 -1.04 1.54 -0.59
CA ILE A 2 0.21 1.41 0.17
C ILE A 2 1.36 1.89 -0.73
N GLU A 3 2.12 2.90 -0.28
CA GLU A 3 3.32 3.38 -0.98
C GLU A 3 4.56 2.93 -0.22
N TYR A 4 5.37 2.08 -0.85
CA TYR A 4 6.68 1.66 -0.36
C TYR A 4 7.78 2.48 -1.00
N LYS A 5 8.82 2.82 -0.24
CA LYS A 5 10.06 3.41 -0.75
C LYS A 5 11.26 2.78 -0.06
N GLY A 6 11.97 1.91 -0.77
CA GLY A 6 13.18 1.28 -0.23
C GLY A 6 13.92 0.39 -1.21
N ASP A 7 15.16 0.09 -0.86
CA ASP A 7 16.06 -0.83 -1.54
C ASP A 7 15.46 -2.24 -1.72
N GLU A 8 14.77 -2.76 -0.71
CA GLU A 8 14.12 -4.08 -0.75
C GLU A 8 12.78 -4.13 -1.53
N HIS A 9 12.55 -3.22 -2.49
CA HIS A 9 11.30 -3.10 -3.26
C HIS A 9 10.83 -4.41 -3.91
N LYS A 10 11.74 -5.20 -4.50
CA LYS A 10 11.40 -6.53 -5.07
C LYS A 10 10.87 -7.49 -4.02
N ARG A 11 11.53 -7.54 -2.85
CA ARG A 11 11.11 -8.37 -1.72
C ARG A 11 9.74 -7.90 -1.20
N PHE A 12 9.53 -6.59 -1.07
CA PHE A 12 8.23 -6.02 -0.71
C PHE A 12 7.14 -6.43 -1.71
N GLN A 13 7.40 -6.36 -3.01
CA GLN A 13 6.45 -6.77 -4.05
C GLN A 13 6.04 -8.25 -3.90
N HIS A 14 6.98 -9.16 -3.66
CA HIS A 14 6.66 -10.57 -3.44
C HIS A 14 5.88 -10.79 -2.14
N LEU A 15 6.28 -10.13 -1.06
CA LEU A 15 5.61 -10.23 0.25
C LEU A 15 4.16 -9.74 0.19
N ILE A 16 3.90 -8.62 -0.48
CA ILE A 16 2.55 -8.06 -0.54
C ILE A 16 1.63 -8.91 -1.43
N LYS A 17 2.14 -9.44 -2.55
CA LYS A 17 1.40 -10.41 -3.39
C LYS A 17 1.02 -11.66 -2.58
N HIS A 18 1.97 -12.19 -1.79
CA HIS A 18 1.70 -13.34 -0.93
C HIS A 18 0.68 -12.99 0.17
N LEU A 19 0.86 -11.87 0.88
CA LEU A 19 -0.05 -11.43 1.93
C LEU A 19 -1.48 -11.27 1.42
N PHE A 20 -1.65 -10.62 0.28
CA PHE A 20 -2.96 -10.41 -0.33
C PHE A 20 -3.61 -11.74 -0.74
N LYS A 21 -2.84 -12.69 -1.26
CA LYS A 21 -3.33 -14.05 -1.50
C LYS A 21 -3.83 -14.72 -0.21
N THR A 22 -3.08 -14.60 0.89
CA THR A 22 -3.48 -15.17 2.20
C THR A 22 -4.75 -14.52 2.75
N LEU A 23 -4.92 -13.21 2.53
CA LEU A 23 -6.08 -12.43 2.99
C LEU A 23 -7.25 -12.42 2.00
N ASN A 24 -7.16 -13.18 0.91
CA ASN A 24 -8.14 -13.22 -0.19
C ASN A 24 -8.44 -11.84 -0.82
N ILE A 25 -7.44 -10.95 -0.85
CA ILE A 25 -7.49 -9.67 -1.57
C ILE A 25 -7.03 -9.93 -3.00
N THR A 26 -7.99 -9.99 -3.93
CA THR A 26 -7.74 -10.36 -5.33
C THR A 26 -7.67 -9.17 -6.26
N ASP A 27 -8.43 -8.10 -5.97
CA ASP A 27 -8.50 -6.93 -6.83
C ASP A 27 -7.54 -5.82 -6.35
N TYR A 28 -6.30 -5.92 -6.80
CA TYR A 28 -5.28 -4.92 -6.55
C TYR A 28 -4.37 -4.74 -7.77
N HIS A 29 -3.72 -3.58 -7.81
CA HIS A 29 -2.78 -3.22 -8.85
C HIS A 29 -1.51 -2.67 -8.23
N ILE A 30 -0.37 -3.14 -8.72
CA ILE A 30 0.94 -2.67 -8.31
C ILE A 30 1.51 -1.82 -9.45
N TYR A 31 2.02 -0.66 -9.09
CA TYR A 31 2.66 0.26 -9.99
C TYR A 31 4.02 0.68 -9.45
N GLN A 32 4.88 1.08 -10.37
CA GLN A 32 6.12 1.75 -10.09
C GLN A 32 5.87 3.26 -9.99
N GLY A 33 6.41 3.87 -8.95
CA GLY A 33 6.45 5.33 -8.81
C GLY A 33 7.57 5.94 -9.64
N LYS A 34 7.94 7.19 -9.31
CA LYS A 34 9.00 7.94 -10.00
C LYS A 34 10.36 7.23 -10.00
N ASP A 35 10.68 6.58 -8.88
CA ASP A 35 11.96 5.89 -8.66
C ASP A 35 11.73 4.36 -8.67
N ILE A 36 12.72 3.57 -9.08
CA ILE A 36 12.60 2.11 -9.15
C ILE A 36 12.28 1.45 -7.81
N GLU A 37 12.75 2.07 -6.73
CA GLU A 37 12.55 1.65 -5.34
C GLU A 37 11.17 2.02 -4.78
N ARG A 38 10.41 2.83 -5.51
CA ARG A 38 9.09 3.29 -5.09
C ARG A 38 8.00 2.43 -5.72
N LEU A 39 7.24 1.73 -4.89
CA LEU A 39 6.11 0.91 -5.32
C LEU A 39 4.82 1.48 -4.75
N GLN A 40 3.78 1.50 -5.58
CA GLN A 40 2.44 1.93 -5.21
C GLN A 40 1.48 0.77 -5.41
N VAL A 41 0.79 0.38 -4.34
CA VAL A 41 -0.16 -0.72 -4.34
C VAL A 41 -1.55 -0.15 -4.11
N PHE A 42 -2.38 -0.22 -5.14
CA PHE A 42 -3.78 0.20 -5.09
C PHE A 42 -4.63 -1.04 -4.88
N ILE A 43 -5.48 -1.00 -3.86
CA ILE A 43 -6.45 -2.05 -3.57
C ILE A 43 -7.79 -1.49 -3.99
N ARG A 44 -8.47 -2.17 -4.91
CA ARG A 44 -9.81 -1.76 -5.32
C ARG A 44 -10.78 -2.13 -4.20
N VAL A 45 -11.60 -1.15 -3.84
CA VAL A 45 -12.71 -1.31 -2.91
C VAL A 45 -13.91 -0.60 -3.52
N ASP A 46 -15.11 -1.01 -3.10
CA ASP A 46 -16.31 -0.20 -3.34
C ASP A 46 -16.27 1.05 -2.45
N HIS A 47 -17.40 1.73 -2.30
CA HIS A 47 -17.50 2.85 -1.38
C HIS A 47 -17.19 2.40 0.06
N LEU A 48 -16.10 2.92 0.64
CA LEU A 48 -15.62 2.58 1.97
C LEU A 48 -15.43 3.87 2.79
N PRO A 49 -16.01 3.98 4.00
CA PRO A 49 -15.77 5.12 4.88
C PRO A 49 -14.29 5.30 5.22
N LEU A 50 -13.88 6.55 5.44
CA LEU A 50 -12.48 6.91 5.68
C LEU A 50 -11.91 6.19 6.90
N GLU A 51 -12.67 6.09 7.99
CA GLU A 51 -12.28 5.45 9.24
C GLU A 51 -12.08 3.95 9.05
N GLU A 52 -12.96 3.30 8.28
CA GLU A 52 -12.85 1.87 7.97
C GLU A 52 -11.65 1.60 7.05
N ALA A 53 -11.42 2.47 6.06
CA ALA A 53 -10.28 2.40 5.17
C ALA A 53 -8.96 2.52 5.94
N ASP A 54 -8.83 3.52 6.83
CA ASP A 54 -7.63 3.68 7.67
C ASP A 54 -7.45 2.45 8.58
N ALA A 55 -8.50 2.00 9.27
CA ALA A 55 -8.42 0.83 10.16
C ALA A 55 -7.97 -0.45 9.43
N GLN A 56 -8.50 -0.72 8.23
CA GLN A 56 -8.07 -1.86 7.41
C GLN A 56 -6.61 -1.73 6.97
N LEU A 57 -6.20 -0.53 6.55
CA LEU A 57 -4.82 -0.25 6.15
C LEU A 57 -3.83 -0.35 7.32
N GLN A 58 -4.22 0.03 8.53
CA GLN A 58 -3.39 -0.16 9.73
C GLN A 58 -3.21 -1.64 10.05
N LYS A 59 -4.27 -2.46 9.95
CA LYS A 59 -4.18 -3.92 10.11
C LYS A 59 -3.18 -4.52 9.11
N LEU A 60 -3.32 -4.20 7.82
CA LEU A 60 -2.38 -4.63 6.77
C LEU A 60 -0.95 -4.16 7.06
N SER A 61 -0.78 -2.89 7.45
CA SER A 61 0.53 -2.35 7.79
C SER A 61 1.15 -3.07 8.99
N ASN A 62 0.37 -3.46 9.99
CA ASN A 62 0.89 -4.15 11.16
C ASN A 62 1.32 -5.58 10.81
N THR A 63 0.55 -6.32 10.02
CA THR A 63 0.96 -7.63 9.50
C THR A 63 2.21 -7.54 8.62
N LEU A 64 2.38 -6.48 7.82
CA LEU A 64 3.60 -6.27 7.03
C LEU A 64 4.82 -5.96 7.91
N LYS A 65 4.65 -5.19 9.00
CA LYS A 65 5.75 -4.85 9.94
C LYS A 65 6.39 -6.09 10.58
N GLU A 66 5.62 -7.16 10.78
CA GLU A 66 6.13 -8.42 11.32
C GLU A 66 7.09 -9.14 10.34
N LYS A 67 7.03 -8.82 9.04
CA LYS A 67 7.77 -9.51 7.98
C LYS A 67 8.93 -8.71 7.40
N ILE A 68 8.87 -7.37 7.47
CA ILE A 68 9.87 -6.46 6.89
C ILE A 68 9.84 -5.10 7.60
N THR A 69 11.00 -4.45 7.67
CA THR A 69 11.15 -3.11 8.23
C THR A 69 10.23 -2.11 7.53
N LYS A 70 9.48 -1.32 8.31
CA LYS A 70 8.53 -0.34 7.78
C LYS A 70 9.25 0.73 6.96
N LYS A 71 9.08 0.67 5.64
CA LYS A 71 9.47 1.70 4.67
C LYS A 71 8.30 2.10 3.76
N TRP A 72 7.08 1.98 4.27
CA TRP A 72 5.86 2.34 3.55
C TRP A 72 4.93 3.24 4.36
N LYS A 73 4.07 3.96 3.63
CA LYS A 73 2.90 4.65 4.16
C LYS A 73 1.62 4.09 3.56
N CYS A 74 0.53 4.24 4.29
CA CYS A 74 -0.81 3.86 3.84
C CYS A 74 -1.65 5.11 3.65
N LEU A 75 -2.48 5.12 2.60
CA LEU A 75 -3.44 6.17 2.31
C LEU A 75 -4.77 5.55 1.87
N PRO A 76 -5.92 6.11 2.25
CA PRO A 76 -6.05 7.29 3.09
C PRO A 76 -5.67 7.02 4.55
N SER A 77 -5.41 8.07 5.32
CA SER A 77 -5.12 7.99 6.75
C SER A 77 -5.72 9.16 7.52
N LEU A 78 -6.30 8.85 8.68
CA LEU A 78 -6.84 9.82 9.64
C LEU A 78 -5.75 10.59 10.39
N ALA A 79 -4.52 10.05 10.43
CA ALA A 79 -3.39 10.70 11.08
C ALA A 79 -2.81 11.87 10.27
N LEU A 80 -3.31 12.08 9.04
CA LEU A 80 -2.88 13.13 8.13
C LEU A 80 -4.02 14.12 7.90
N PRO A 81 -3.73 15.41 7.66
CA PRO A 81 -4.75 16.35 7.19
C PRO A 81 -5.33 15.86 5.87
N GLU A 82 -6.61 16.14 5.63
CA GLU A 82 -7.35 15.66 4.46
C GLU A 82 -6.63 15.96 3.13
N ALA A 83 -6.09 17.17 2.98
CA ALA A 83 -5.35 17.60 1.79
C ALA A 83 -4.07 16.78 1.50
N TYR A 84 -3.58 16.00 2.48
CA TYR A 84 -2.42 15.12 2.34
C TYR A 84 -2.82 13.67 1.99
N ASN A 85 -4.11 13.34 2.00
CA ASN A 85 -4.64 12.07 1.49
C ASN A 85 -4.70 12.02 -0.05
N ILE A 86 -3.66 12.58 -0.67
CA ILE A 86 -3.48 12.63 -2.13
C ILE A 86 -2.38 11.67 -2.55
N VAL A 87 -2.50 11.13 -3.76
CA VAL A 87 -1.57 10.16 -4.33
C VAL A 87 -0.92 10.73 -5.57
N THR A 88 0.37 10.44 -5.74
CA THR A 88 1.06 10.76 -6.99
C THR A 88 0.67 9.74 -8.04
N LEU A 89 0.49 10.19 -9.28
CA LEU A 89 0.16 9.29 -10.38
C LEU A 89 1.28 8.27 -10.60
N PRO A 90 0.94 6.99 -10.82
CA PRO A 90 1.93 5.96 -11.12
C PRO A 90 2.57 6.19 -12.50
N TYR A 91 3.80 5.71 -12.66
CA TYR A 91 4.55 5.84 -13.91
C TYR A 91 4.43 4.58 -14.79
N ASN A 92 4.63 3.40 -14.19
CA ASN A 92 4.56 2.12 -14.90
C ASN A 92 3.73 1.10 -14.13
N ARG A 93 3.05 0.18 -14.82
CA ARG A 93 2.36 -0.96 -14.20
C ARG A 93 3.32 -2.16 -14.05
N LEU A 94 3.22 -2.90 -12.94
CA LEU A 94 4.08 -4.03 -12.58
C LEU A 94 3.30 -5.34 -12.32
#